data_AF-A0A0K8RS88-F1
#
_entry.id   AF-A0A0K8RS88-F1
#
_cell.length_a   1.000
_cell.length_b   1.000
_cell.length_c   1.000
_cell.angle_alpha   90.00
_cell.angle_beta   90.00
_cell.angle_gamma   90.00
#
_symmetry.space_group_name_H-M   'P 1'
#
loop_
_entity.id
_entity.type
_entity.pdbx_description
1 polymer ?
#
loop_
_entity_poly.entity_id
_entity_poly.type
_entity_poly.pdbx_seq_one_letter_code
_entity_poly.pdbx_strand_id
1 'polypeptide(L)'
;MNPPVELGLSLSPGWFYNKSLDLCQYDEFGAYKLDNEKSNRFSSLSECSKTCRRHVPSFCFDTAKKIGKKTNIKWTYNSTRGTCVPGYWKKEATEDSNVFDTKGD
;
A
#
# COMPACT_ATOMS: atom_id res chain seq x y z
N MET A 1 -16.53 -42.58 13.78
CA MET A 1 -17.25 -41.40 13.27
C MET A 1 -16.19 -40.39 12.85
N ASN A 2 -16.25 -39.89 11.61
CA ASN A 2 -15.39 -38.79 11.21
C ASN A 2 -15.95 -37.51 11.83
N PRO A 3 -15.10 -36.60 12.35
CA PRO A 3 -15.57 -35.32 12.85
C PRO A 3 -16.28 -34.56 11.70
N PRO A 4 -17.31 -33.76 12.00
CA PRO A 4 -17.88 -32.85 11.02
C PRO A 4 -16.76 -32.00 10.44
N VAL A 5 -16.62 -31.99 9.11
CA VAL A 5 -15.74 -31.05 8.43
C VAL A 5 -16.43 -29.70 8.51
N GLU A 6 -16.09 -28.91 9.53
CA GLU A 6 -16.39 -27.48 9.46
C GLU A 6 -15.61 -26.92 8.28
N LEU A 7 -16.32 -26.47 7.25
CA LEU A 7 -15.76 -25.60 6.21
C LEU A 7 -15.43 -24.27 6.90
N GLY A 8 -14.30 -24.24 7.61
CA GLY A 8 -13.73 -22.98 8.08
C GLY A 8 -13.70 -22.05 6.87
N LEU A 9 -14.39 -20.91 6.96
CA LEU A 9 -14.30 -19.89 5.93
C LEU A 9 -12.82 -19.51 5.88
N SER A 10 -12.13 -19.95 4.84
CA SER A 10 -10.71 -19.62 4.65
C SER A 10 -10.66 -18.13 4.30
N LEU A 11 -10.62 -17.31 5.35
CA LEU A 11 -10.39 -15.88 5.27
C LEU A 11 -8.94 -15.69 4.90
N SER A 12 -8.73 -14.87 3.90
CA SER A 12 -7.42 -14.68 3.32
C SER A 12 -7.21 -13.17 3.13
N PRO A 13 -6.23 -12.59 3.82
CA PRO A 13 -6.04 -11.15 3.82
C PRO A 13 -5.58 -10.67 2.46
N GLY A 14 -5.86 -9.41 2.14
CA GLY A 14 -5.37 -8.79 0.92
C GLY A 14 -5.75 -7.33 0.80
N TRP A 15 -5.49 -6.78 -0.38
CA TRP A 15 -5.82 -5.42 -0.74
C TRP A 15 -6.71 -5.41 -1.97
N PHE A 16 -7.70 -4.52 -2.01
CA PHE A 16 -8.49 -4.23 -3.21
C PHE A 16 -8.48 -2.74 -3.51
N TYR A 17 -8.62 -2.39 -4.79
CA TYR A 17 -8.76 -1.00 -5.20
C TYR A 17 -10.23 -0.55 -5.10
N ASN A 18 -10.48 0.46 -4.27
CA ASN A 18 -11.75 1.17 -4.20
C ASN A 18 -11.68 2.40 -5.11
N LYS A 19 -12.38 2.31 -6.26
CA LYS A 19 -12.40 3.36 -7.28
C LYS A 19 -13.04 4.67 -6.79
N SER A 20 -14.03 4.60 -5.90
CA SER A 20 -14.73 5.81 -5.40
C SER A 20 -13.85 6.65 -4.48
N LEU A 21 -12.93 6.01 -3.76
CA LEU A 21 -11.97 6.69 -2.89
C LEU A 21 -10.63 6.96 -3.58
N ASP A 22 -10.40 6.34 -4.73
CA ASP A 22 -9.08 6.19 -5.34
C ASP A 22 -8.04 5.66 -4.33
N LEU A 23 -8.40 4.63 -3.56
CA LEU A 23 -7.51 4.05 -2.54
C LEU A 23 -7.53 2.54 -2.60
N CYS A 24 -6.38 1.95 -2.25
CA CYS A 24 -6.30 0.53 -1.97
C CYS A 24 -6.61 0.29 -0.50
N GLN A 25 -7.60 -0.56 -0.23
CA GLN A 25 -8.08 -0.87 1.11
C GLN A 25 -7.77 -2.31 1.46
N TYR A 26 -7.52 -2.54 2.75
CA TYR A 26 -7.32 -3.89 3.29
C TYR A 26 -8.67 -4.55 3.53
N ASP A 27 -8.75 -5.85 3.22
CA ASP A 27 -9.93 -6.66 3.54
C ASP A 27 -9.54 -8.13 3.76
N GLU A 28 -10.46 -8.88 4.37
CA GLU A 28 -10.39 -10.34 4.50
C GLU A 28 -11.34 -10.99 3.49
N PHE A 29 -10.75 -11.59 2.45
CA PHE A 29 -11.52 -12.20 1.37
C PHE A 29 -11.84 -13.66 1.71
N GLY A 30 -13.06 -14.09 1.36
CA GLY A 30 -13.38 -15.51 1.32
C GLY A 30 -12.63 -16.21 0.19
N ALA A 31 -12.09 -17.41 0.49
CA ALA A 31 -11.31 -18.25 -0.41
C ALA A 31 -9.97 -17.63 -0.87
N TYR A 32 -9.00 -18.48 -1.18
CA TYR A 32 -7.67 -18.05 -1.63
C TYR A 32 -7.71 -17.56 -3.09
N LYS A 33 -6.88 -16.57 -3.42
CA LYS A 33 -6.69 -16.12 -4.81
C LYS A 33 -5.90 -17.20 -5.57
N LEU A 34 -6.37 -17.59 -6.76
CA LEU A 34 -5.62 -18.46 -7.66
C LEU A 34 -4.57 -17.63 -8.43
N ASP A 35 -3.37 -18.19 -8.66
CA ASP A 35 -2.21 -17.48 -9.23
C ASP A 35 -2.47 -16.77 -10.57
N ASN A 36 -3.51 -17.16 -11.32
CA ASN A 36 -3.86 -16.58 -12.63
C ASN A 36 -5.23 -15.90 -12.64
N GLU A 37 -5.87 -15.74 -11.49
CA GLU A 37 -7.17 -15.07 -11.41
C GLU A 37 -7.00 -13.56 -11.57
N LYS A 38 -7.61 -13.01 -12.62
CA LYS A 38 -7.78 -11.56 -12.77
C LYS A 38 -8.87 -11.08 -11.82
N SER A 39 -8.47 -10.73 -10.60
CA SER A 39 -9.35 -10.19 -9.57
C SER A 39 -8.85 -8.84 -9.07
N ASN A 40 -9.75 -8.02 -8.51
CA ASN A 40 -9.42 -6.79 -7.79
C ASN A 40 -8.85 -7.13 -6.40
N ARG A 41 -7.80 -7.96 -6.39
CA ARG A 41 -7.22 -8.50 -5.17
C ARG A 41 -5.71 -8.64 -5.32
N PHE A 42 -5.01 -8.05 -4.36
CA PHE A 42 -3.57 -7.90 -4.37
C PHE A 42 -2.98 -8.39 -3.05
N SER A 43 -1.76 -8.91 -3.11
CA SER A 43 -1.04 -9.41 -1.94
C SER A 43 -0.49 -8.27 -1.09
N SER A 44 -0.27 -7.10 -1.69
CA SER A 44 0.31 -5.94 -1.01
C SER A 44 -0.33 -4.62 -1.46
N LEU A 45 -0.29 -3.64 -0.57
CA LEU A 45 -0.72 -2.27 -0.85
C LEU A 45 0.07 -1.64 -2.01
N SER A 46 1.39 -1.91 -2.08
CA SER A 46 2.25 -1.35 -3.13
C SER A 46 1.87 -1.92 -4.51
N GLU A 47 1.63 -3.23 -4.60
CA GLU A 47 1.16 -3.89 -5.82
C GLU A 47 -0.20 -3.33 -6.28
N CYS A 48 -1.17 -3.24 -5.37
CA CYS A 48 -2.48 -2.65 -5.65
C CYS A 48 -2.33 -1.20 -6.15
N SER A 49 -1.56 -0.39 -5.44
CA SER A 49 -1.43 1.04 -5.73
C SER A 49 -0.74 1.27 -7.08
N LYS A 50 0.38 0.59 -7.35
CA LYS A 50 1.10 0.68 -8.63
C LYS A 50 0.24 0.20 -9.80
N THR A 51 -0.57 -0.84 -9.59
CA THR A 51 -1.40 -1.42 -10.65
C THR A 51 -2.59 -0.53 -11.00
N CYS A 52 -3.31 -0.05 -9.97
CA CYS A 52 -4.60 0.62 -10.14
C CYS A 52 -4.50 2.16 -10.15
N ARG A 53 -3.51 2.74 -9.47
CA ARG A 53 -3.35 4.19 -9.30
C ARG A 53 -2.21 4.75 -10.13
N ARG A 54 -2.19 4.40 -11.42
CA ARG A 54 -1.12 4.74 -12.39
C ARG A 54 -0.92 6.24 -12.61
N HIS A 55 -1.87 7.07 -12.21
CA HIS A 55 -1.77 8.52 -12.28
C HIS A 55 -0.89 9.10 -11.17
N VAL A 56 -0.57 8.33 -10.13
CA VAL A 56 0.43 8.70 -9.12
C VAL A 56 1.76 8.07 -9.51
N PRO A 57 2.88 8.81 -9.48
CA PRO A 57 4.19 8.24 -9.75
C PRO A 57 4.49 7.02 -8.88
N SER A 58 5.01 5.95 -9.47
CA SER A 58 5.15 4.66 -8.77
C SER A 58 6.09 4.72 -7.57
N PHE A 59 7.09 5.61 -7.60
CA PHE A 59 8.03 5.81 -6.49
C PHE A 59 7.32 6.33 -5.24
N CYS A 60 6.17 7.02 -5.34
CA CYS A 60 5.37 7.43 -4.18
C CYS A 60 4.81 6.24 -3.40
N PHE A 61 4.76 5.05 -3.99
CA PHE A 61 4.30 3.82 -3.34
C PHE A 61 5.45 2.99 -2.76
N ASP A 62 6.68 3.48 -2.84
CA ASP A 62 7.84 2.81 -2.26
C ASP A 62 8.02 3.22 -0.79
N THR A 63 8.50 2.26 0.01
CA THR A 63 8.78 2.48 1.42
C THR A 63 10.02 3.35 1.56
N ALA A 64 9.86 4.58 2.07
CA ALA A 64 10.98 5.40 2.46
C ALA A 64 11.79 4.70 3.56
N LYS A 65 13.11 4.55 3.37
CA LYS A 65 14.00 3.97 4.39
C LYS A 65 14.28 5.01 5.49
N LYS A 66 13.93 4.69 6.74
CA LYS A 66 14.29 5.49 7.92
C LYS A 66 15.78 5.30 8.23
N ILE A 67 16.59 6.35 8.16
CA ILE A 67 18.02 6.29 8.50
C ILE A 67 18.35 7.41 9.50
N GLY A 68 18.30 7.14 10.80
CA GLY A 68 18.94 8.00 11.82
C GLY A 68 18.10 9.15 12.41
N LYS A 69 18.76 9.93 13.29
CA LYS A 69 18.15 10.86 14.27
C LYS A 69 17.39 12.05 13.64
N LYS A 70 16.33 12.47 14.36
CA LYS A 70 15.39 13.56 14.08
C LYS A 70 16.08 14.93 13.90
N THR A 71 16.43 15.33 12.68
CA THR A 71 16.96 16.70 12.48
C THR A 71 16.14 17.55 11.51
N ASN A 72 15.50 16.97 10.48
CA ASN A 72 14.65 17.71 9.55
C ASN A 72 13.30 17.01 9.31
N ILE A 73 12.21 17.78 9.30
CA ILE A 73 10.87 17.30 8.93
C ILE A 73 10.80 17.29 7.41
N LYS A 74 10.55 16.12 6.83
CA LYS A 74 10.26 15.93 5.41
C LYS A 74 8.88 15.31 5.24
N TRP A 75 8.34 15.35 4.03
CA TRP A 75 7.04 14.80 3.69
C TRP A 75 7.19 13.49 2.94
N THR A 76 6.25 12.56 3.15
CA THR A 76 6.16 11.32 2.38
C THR A 76 4.72 11.04 2.04
N TYR A 77 4.47 10.57 0.83
CA TYR A 77 3.15 10.12 0.44
C TYR A 77 2.78 8.83 1.17
N ASN A 78 1.62 8.84 1.82
CA ASN A 78 1.07 7.67 2.50
C ASN A 78 -0.04 7.05 1.65
N SER A 79 0.24 5.91 1.02
CA SER A 79 -0.68 5.22 0.12
C SER A 79 -1.97 4.75 0.79
N THR A 80 -1.95 4.47 2.08
CA THR A 80 -3.14 4.08 2.86
C THR A 80 -4.06 5.27 3.10
N ARG A 81 -3.50 6.47 3.27
CA ARG A 81 -4.27 7.70 3.54
C ARG A 81 -4.55 8.53 2.30
N GLY A 82 -3.85 8.28 1.19
CA GLY A 82 -3.95 9.09 -0.03
C GLY A 82 -3.40 10.50 0.09
N THR A 83 -2.52 10.77 1.06
CA THR A 83 -2.01 12.12 1.33
C THR A 83 -0.57 12.09 1.82
N CYS A 84 0.14 13.18 1.60
CA CYS A 84 1.44 13.44 2.21
C CYS A 84 1.31 13.62 3.73
N VAL A 85 2.20 12.95 4.46
CA VAL A 85 2.33 13.03 5.93
C VAL A 85 3.75 13.44 6.30
N PRO A 86 3.95 14.21 7.38
CA PRO A 86 5.27 14.58 7.83
C PRO A 86 5.97 13.38 8.49
N GLY A 87 7.28 13.27 8.34
CA GLY A 87 8.11 12.33 9.07
C GLY A 87 9.57 12.76 9.15
N TYR A 88 10.33 12.02 9.96
CA TYR A 88 11.75 12.28 10.17
C TYR A 88 12.57 11.40 9.24
N TRP A 89 13.16 11.99 8.21
CA TRP A 89 13.85 11.27 7.14
C TRP A 89 15.21 11.89 6.85
N LYS A 90 16.24 11.04 6.67
CA LYS A 90 17.61 11.47 6.32
C LYS A 90 17.89 11.44 4.82
N LYS A 91 17.11 10.69 4.03
CA LYS A 91 17.38 10.61 2.59
C LYS A 91 17.25 12.03 2.02
N GLU A 92 18.28 12.46 1.29
CA GLU A 92 18.10 13.56 0.34
C GLU A 92 16.92 13.19 -0.56
N ALA A 93 16.03 14.14 -0.79
CA ALA A 93 14.97 13.96 -1.76
C ALA A 93 15.67 13.74 -3.10
N THR A 94 15.74 12.48 -3.53
CA THR A 94 16.16 12.15 -4.88
C THR A 94 14.92 12.23 -5.76
N GLU A 95 15.07 12.61 -7.01
CA GLU A 95 13.97 12.81 -7.97
C GLU A 95 12.97 11.63 -7.98
N ASP A 96 13.47 10.40 -7.80
CA ASP A 96 12.65 9.17 -7.75
C ASP A 96 12.45 8.62 -6.32
N SER A 97 12.17 9.47 -5.33
CA SER A 97 11.89 9.00 -3.97
C SER A 97 10.59 9.53 -3.39
N ASN A 98 9.95 8.70 -2.56
CA ASN A 98 8.80 9.08 -1.73
C ASN A 98 9.21 9.98 -0.55
N VAL A 99 10.06 10.97 -0.76
CA VAL A 99 10.56 11.89 0.25
C VAL A 99 10.65 13.29 -0.36
N PHE A 100 9.89 14.22 0.19
CA PHE A 100 9.68 15.56 -0.35
C PHE A 100 10.00 16.63 0.70
N ASP A 101 10.42 17.81 0.26
CA ASP A 101 10.72 18.92 1.15
C ASP A 101 9.45 19.68 1.56
N THR A 102 8.45 19.77 0.67
CA THR A 102 7.14 20.36 0.98
C THR A 102 5.99 19.36 0.80
N LYS A 103 4.79 19.72 1.27
CA LYS A 103 3.60 18.83 1.25
C LYS A 103 3.00 18.66 -0.16
N GLY A 104 3.30 19.58 -1.09
CA GLY A 104 2.65 19.69 -2.40
C GLY A 104 3.59 19.50 -3.60
N ASP A 105 4.84 19.13 -3.34
CA ASP A 105 5.75 18.59 -4.36
C ASP A 105 5.35 17.16 -4.73
#